data_AF-A0A166P1Y3-F1
#
_entry.id   AF-A0A166P1Y3-F1
#
_cell.length_a   1.000
_cell.length_b   1.000
_cell.length_c   1.000
_cell.angle_alpha   90.00
_cell.angle_beta   90.00
_cell.angle_gamma   90.00
#
_symmetry.space_group_name_H-M   'P 1'
#
loop_
_entity.id
_entity.type
_entity.pdbx_description
1 polymer ?
#
loop_
_entity_poly.entity_id
_entity_poly.type
_entity_poly.pdbx_seq_one_letter_code
_entity_poly.pdbx_strand_id
1 'polypeptide(L)' 'MRLVYLPPYSPDYNPIEEGFSAMKAWLRGNRDFVRGELAGEETCDPIGMLWEAVFSSLTPENVRGWYRDCGYF' A
#
# COMPACT_ATOMS: atom_id res chain seq x y z
N MET A 1 -19.83 -16.05 -0.96
CA MET A 1 -18.39 -15.73 -0.89
C MET A 1 -17.63 -16.68 -1.82
N ARG A 2 -16.86 -16.17 -2.78
CA ARG A 2 -16.04 -17.00 -3.69
C ARG A 2 -14.59 -16.89 -3.25
N LEU A 3 -13.95 -18.03 -2.97
CA LEU A 3 -12.52 -18.09 -2.69
C LEU A 3 -11.76 -18.30 -4.00
N VAL A 4 -10.66 -17.57 -4.17
CA VAL A 4 -9.69 -17.75 -5.25
C VAL A 4 -8.41 -18.26 -4.61
N TYR A 5 -8.01 -19.48 -4.96
CA TYR A 5 -6.81 -20.10 -4.42
C TYR A 5 -5.61 -19.74 -5.29
N LEU A 6 -4.49 -19.40 -4.66
CA LEU A 6 -3.22 -19.14 -5.32
C LEU A 6 -2.27 -20.33 -5.16
N PRO A 7 -1.44 -20.64 -6.17
CA PRO A 7 -0.34 -21.58 -5.98
C PRO A 7 0.63 -21.05 -4.90
N PRO A 8 1.34 -21.94 -4.19
CA PRO A 8 2.36 -21.55 -3.23
C PRO A 8 3.40 -20.60 -3.86
N TYR A 9 3.89 -19.62 -3.08
CA TYR A 9 4.92 -18.67 -3.49
C TYR A 9 4.62 -17.93 -4.81
N SER A 10 3.35 -17.59 -5.05
CA SER A 10 2.92 -16.84 -6.23
C SER A 10 2.49 -15.41 -5.87
N PRO A 11 3.40 -14.54 -5.37
CA PRO A 11 3.08 -13.16 -5.04
C PRO A 11 2.61 -12.36 -6.27
N ASP A 12 3.06 -12.75 -7.46
CA ASP A 12 2.68 -12.12 -8.74
C ASP A 12 1.18 -12.20 -9.03
N TYR A 13 0.45 -13.13 -8.39
CA TYR A 13 -1.00 -13.26 -8.50
C TYR A 13 -1.75 -12.60 -7.35
N ASN A 14 -1.08 -11.85 -6.46
CA ASN A 14 -1.69 -11.20 -5.32
C ASN A 14 -1.56 -9.66 -5.41
N PRO A 15 -2.64 -8.92 -5.75
CA PRO A 15 -2.56 -7.48 -6.03
C PRO A 15 -2.20 -6.64 -4.80
N ILE A 16 -2.27 -7.20 -3.59
CA ILE A 16 -1.85 -6.48 -2.37
C ILE A 16 -0.34 -6.21 -2.35
N GLU A 17 0.47 -7.01 -3.05
CA GLU A 17 1.92 -6.84 -3.11
C GLU A 17 2.31 -5.52 -3.78
N GLU A 18 1.62 -5.17 -4.87
CA GLU A 18 1.80 -3.88 -5.56
C GLU A 18 1.30 -2.72 -4.72
N GLY A 19 0.17 -2.89 -4.03
CA GLY A 19 -0.35 -1.91 -3.07
C GLY A 19 0.65 -1.60 -1.96
N PHE A 20 1.26 -2.62 -1.34
CA PHE A 20 2.32 -2.42 -0.36
C PHE A 20 3.58 -1.79 -0.96
N SER A 21 3.94 -2.15 -2.20
CA SER A 21 5.05 -1.51 -2.90
C SER A 21 4.82 -0.01 -3.08
N ALA A 22 3.63 0.38 -3.53
CA ALA A 22 3.23 1.77 -3.72
C ALA A 22 3.19 2.56 -2.41
N MET A 23 2.62 2.00 -1.34
CA MET A 23 2.61 2.60 -0.01
C MET A 23 4.04 2.83 0.51
N LYS A 24 4.92 1.82 0.37
CA LYS A 24 6.34 1.97 0.74
C LYS A 24 7.06 3.04 -0.08
N ALA A 25 6.74 3.16 -1.37
CA ALA A 25 7.29 4.20 -2.23
C ALA A 25 6.86 5.60 -1.77
N TRP A 26 5.58 5.78 -1.42
CA TRP A 26 5.07 7.03 -0.86
C TRP A 26 5.77 7.39 0.46
N LEU A 27 5.93 6.44 1.39
CA LEU A 27 6.63 6.67 2.66
C LEU A 27 8.09 7.09 2.45
N ARG A 28 8.77 6.46 1.49
CA ARG A 28 10.16 6.81 1.13
C ARG A 28 10.26 8.20 0.49
N GLY A 29 9.28 8.57 -0.33
CA GLY A 29 9.18 9.90 -0.94
C GLY A 29 8.91 11.01 0.08
N ASN A 30 8.17 10.70 1.15
CA ASN A 30 7.80 11.63 2.22
C ASN A 30 8.65 11.44 3.49
N ARG A 31 9.92 11.04 3.33
CA ARG A 31 10.78 10.57 4.43
C ARG A 31 10.87 11.52 5.62
N ASP A 32 10.97 12.83 5.39
CA ASP A 32 11.15 13.80 6.48
C ASP A 32 9.85 13.99 7.28
N PHE A 33 8.71 14.05 6.59
CA PHE A 33 7.38 14.00 7.22
C PHE A 33 7.20 12.72 8.04
N VAL A 34 7.49 11.56 7.43
CA VAL A 34 7.37 10.25 8.10
C VAL A 34 8.23 10.18 9.36
N ARG A 35 9.43 10.78 9.34
CA ARG A 35 10.27 10.84 10.54
C ARG A 35 9.72 11.73 11.63
N GLY A 36 9.09 12.85 11.27
CA GLY A 36 8.40 13.72 12.22
C GLY A 36 7.29 12.98 12.94
N GLU A 37 6.44 12.28 12.18
CA GLU A 37 5.32 11.50 12.74
C GLU A 37 5.77 10.29 13.58
N LEU A 38 7.01 9.82 13.38
CA LEU A 38 7.61 8.72 14.16
C LEU A 38 8.50 9.20 15.32
N ALA A 39 8.56 10.51 15.60
CA ALA A 39 9.42 11.06 16.65
C ALA A 39 8.95 10.74 18.08
N GLY A 40 7.65 10.41 18.25
CA GLY A 40 7.07 10.06 19.55
C GLY A 40 6.64 11.24 20.41
N GLU A 41 6.45 12.41 19.80
CA GLU A 41 5.90 13.61 20.46
C GLU A 41 4.37 13.51 20.57
N GLU A 42 3.76 14.27 21.49
CA GLU A 42 2.31 14.26 21.72
C GLU A 42 1.50 14.66 20.48
N THR A 43 2.09 15.48 19.59
CA THR A 43 1.47 15.93 18.35
C THR A 43 1.58 14.95 17.19
N CYS A 44 2.36 13.87 17.33
CA CYS A 44 2.55 12.87 16.28
C CYS A 44 1.31 12.00 16.10
N ASP A 45 0.95 11.70 14.85
CA ASP A 45 -0.07 10.70 14.50
C ASP A 45 0.47 9.72 13.44
N PRO A 46 1.26 8.72 13.86
CA PRO A 46 1.80 7.72 12.93
C PRO A 46 0.73 6.85 12.29
N ILE A 47 -0.46 6.73 12.89
CA ILE A 47 -1.57 5.96 12.31
C ILE A 47 -2.27 6.77 11.22
N GLY A 48 -2.54 8.05 11.47
CA GLY A 48 -3.03 9.00 10.47
C GLY A 48 -2.09 9.11 9.27
N MET A 49 -0.79 9.20 9.51
CA MET A 49 0.25 9.16 8.47
C MET A 49 0.16 7.89 7.61
N LEU A 50 -0.05 6.71 8.21
CA LEU A 50 -0.22 5.47 7.45
C LEU A 50 -1.51 5.48 6.62
N TRP A 51 -2.60 6.03 7.15
CA TRP A 51 -3.83 6.21 6.38
C TRP A 51 -3.61 7.13 5.18
N GLU A 52 -2.91 8.25 5.38
CA GLU A 52 -2.55 9.16 4.30
C GLU A 52 -1.71 8.45 3.22
N ALA A 53 -0.73 7.66 3.63
CA ALA A 53 0.08 6.85 2.71
C ALA A 53 -0.79 5.88 1.90
N VAL A 54 -1.74 5.20 2.55
CA VAL A 54 -2.66 4.27 1.89
C VAL A 54 -3.56 5.00 0.89
N PHE A 55 -4.26 6.04 1.31
CA PHE A 55 -5.21 6.75 0.45
C PHE A 55 -4.55 7.53 -0.69
N SER A 56 -3.30 7.97 -0.51
CA SER A 56 -2.54 8.65 -1.55
C SER A 56 -1.94 7.71 -2.59
N SER A 57 -1.65 6.45 -2.22
CA SER A 57 -0.94 5.50 -3.11
C SER A 57 -1.85 4.45 -3.75
N LEU A 58 -2.90 4.00 -3.05
CA LEU A 58 -3.86 3.00 -3.53
C LEU A 58 -5.07 3.67 -4.20
N THR A 59 -4.82 4.46 -5.25
CA THR A 59 -5.91 5.10 -6.02
C THR A 59 -6.74 4.04 -6.77
N PRO A 60 -8.03 4.31 -7.06
CA PRO A 60 -8.86 3.38 -7.83
C PRO A 60 -8.26 3.02 -9.20
N GLU A 61 -7.54 3.94 -9.83
CA GLU A 61 -6.85 3.74 -11.11
C GLU A 61 -5.71 2.72 -10.95
N ASN A 62 -4.86 2.91 -9.95
CA ASN A 62 -3.74 2.01 -9.69
C ASN A 62 -4.23 0.62 -9.30
N VAL A 63 -5.21 0.53 -8.39
CA VAL A 63 -5.78 -0.75 -7.94
C VAL A 63 -6.36 -1.55 -9.11
N ARG A 64 -7.09 -0.91 -10.02
CA ARG A 64 -7.58 -1.59 -11.23
C ARG A 64 -6.44 -2.09 -12.12
N GLY A 65 -5.36 -1.30 -12.24
CA GLY A 65 -4.15 -1.71 -12.95
C GLY A 65 -3.53 -2.97 -12.35
N TRP A 66 -3.34 -2.99 -11.02
CA TRP A 66 -2.72 -4.09 -10.30
C TRP A 66 -3.51 -5.39 -10.37
N TYR A 67 -4.83 -5.32 -10.24
CA TYR A 67 -5.69 -6.50 -10.43
C TYR A 67 -5.53 -7.09 -11.84
N ARG A 68 -5.47 -6.24 -12.87
CA ARG A 68 -5.25 -6.68 -14.25
C ARG A 68 -3.86 -7.29 -14.46
N ASP A 69 -2.84 -6.69 -13.85
CA ASP A 69 -1.46 -7.17 -13.95
C ASP A 69 -1.30 -8.54 -13.26
N CYS A 70 -2.07 -8.81 -12.20
CA CYS A 70 -2.22 -10.14 -11.60
C CYS A 70 -3.14 -11.11 -12.37
N GLY A 71 -3.74 -10.70 -13.49
CA GLY A 71 -4.60 -11.53 -14.34
C GLY A 71 -6.08 -11.59 -13.94
N TYR A 72 -6.56 -10.66 -13.13
CA TYR A 72 -7.98 -10.52 -12.77
C TYR A 72 -8.69 -9.52 -13.68
N PHE A 73 -9.94 -9.84 -14.05
CA PHE A 73 -10.80 -9.05 -14.93
C PHE A 73 -12.16 -8.77 -14.28
#